data_AF-A0A2V7GQZ2-F1
#
_entry.id   AF-A0A2V7GQZ2-F1
#
_cell.length_a   1.000
_cell.length_b   1.000
_cell.length_c   1.000
_cell.angle_alpha   90.00
_cell.angle_beta   90.00
_cell.angle_gamma   90.00
#
_symmetry.space_group_name_H-M   'P 1'
#
loop_
_entity.id
_entity.type
_entity.pdbx_description
1 polymer ?
#
loop_
_entity_poly.entity_id
_entity_poly.type
_entity_poly.pdbx_seq_one_letter_code
_entity_poly.pdbx_strand_id
1 'polypeptide(L)'
;MKRRALELGFDAVGIATLEPSAHAGALARWLAAGYAGDMTYLERQAERRNYPARILPDARVAIVTLTNYFHGYTDPGRKPGESGDAKVAQYAWSTDYHSVLGRRLEQLADAVHEIVPGATTRCYVDAGPVPERELAQRAGLGWIGKNTMLIRPEIGSFTFIGVVLT
;
A
#
# COMPACT_ATOMS: atom_id res chain seq x y z
N MET A 1 -12.50 -11.65 9.02
CA MET A 1 -11.26 -11.02 8.51
C MET A 1 -11.06 -9.59 8.97
N LYS A 2 -11.92 -8.62 8.65
CA LYS A 2 -11.73 -7.21 9.08
C LYS A 2 -11.45 -7.04 10.58
N ARG A 3 -12.26 -7.68 11.44
CA ARG A 3 -12.02 -7.66 12.90
C ARG A 3 -10.62 -8.17 13.28
N ARG A 4 -10.16 -9.27 12.67
CA ARG A 4 -8.85 -9.87 12.94
C ARG A 4 -7.70 -8.93 12.56
N ALA A 5 -7.83 -8.22 11.44
CA ALA A 5 -6.84 -7.21 11.05
C ALA A 5 -6.76 -6.05 12.06
N LEU A 6 -7.90 -5.57 12.58
CA LEU A 6 -7.90 -4.55 13.61
C LEU A 6 -7.26 -5.05 14.92
N GLU A 7 -7.54 -6.30 15.33
CA GLU A 7 -6.90 -6.95 16.48
C GLU A 7 -5.38 -7.08 16.33
N LEU A 8 -4.89 -7.25 15.10
CA LEU A 8 -3.45 -7.28 14.79
C LEU A 8 -2.81 -5.88 14.79
N GLY A 9 -3.59 -4.81 14.97
CA GLY A 9 -3.11 -3.43 15.10
C GLY A 9 -3.03 -2.65 13.79
N PHE A 10 -3.77 -3.04 12.75
CA PHE A 10 -3.97 -2.19 11.58
C PHE A 10 -5.04 -1.12 11.88
N ASP A 11 -4.84 0.11 11.42
CA ASP A 11 -5.76 1.24 11.69
C ASP A 11 -7.02 1.20 10.83
N ALA A 12 -6.93 0.61 9.64
CA ALA A 12 -8.08 0.39 8.77
C ALA A 12 -7.88 -0.85 7.91
N VAL A 13 -8.98 -1.45 7.48
CA VAL A 13 -8.97 -2.66 6.63
C VAL A 13 -10.16 -2.68 5.68
N GLY A 14 -9.88 -3.00 4.42
CA GLY A 14 -10.86 -3.10 3.36
C GLY A 14 -10.58 -4.32 2.49
N ILE A 15 -11.52 -4.65 1.61
CA ILE A 15 -11.39 -5.78 0.67
C ILE A 15 -11.76 -5.25 -0.71
N ALA A 16 -10.91 -5.52 -1.70
CA ALA A 16 -11.13 -5.17 -3.10
C ALA A 16 -11.04 -6.40 -3.99
N THR A 17 -11.80 -6.42 -5.09
CA THR A 17 -11.64 -7.42 -6.16
C THR A 17 -10.30 -7.20 -6.87
N LEU A 18 -9.77 -8.24 -7.51
CA LEU A 18 -8.53 -8.15 -8.32
C LEU A 18 -8.79 -7.82 -9.79
N GLU A 19 -10.00 -7.35 -10.12
CA GLU A 19 -10.34 -6.93 -11.48
C GLU A 19 -9.42 -5.79 -11.93
N PRO A 20 -9.14 -5.69 -13.25
CA PRO A 20 -8.31 -4.62 -13.78
C PRO A 20 -8.87 -3.25 -13.44
N SER A 21 -7.98 -2.29 -13.20
CA SER A 21 -8.39 -0.92 -12.93
C SER A 21 -9.12 -0.31 -14.13
N ALA A 22 -10.15 0.50 -13.89
CA ALA A 22 -10.76 1.35 -14.93
C ALA A 22 -9.73 2.30 -15.59
N HIS A 23 -8.58 2.48 -14.96
CA HIS A 23 -7.46 3.27 -15.44
C HIS A 23 -6.28 2.43 -15.97
N ALA A 24 -6.48 1.16 -16.36
CA ALA A 24 -5.41 0.25 -16.81
C ALA A 24 -4.54 0.77 -17.99
N GLY A 25 -4.95 1.84 -18.69
CA GLY A 25 -4.13 2.52 -19.69
C GLY A 25 -3.29 3.70 -19.18
N ALA A 26 -3.53 4.19 -17.96
CA ALA A 26 -2.87 5.37 -17.41
C ALA A 26 -1.38 5.11 -17.14
N LEU A 27 -1.05 3.94 -16.57
CA LEU A 27 0.35 3.55 -16.33
C LEU A 27 1.12 3.46 -17.65
N ALA A 28 0.55 2.85 -18.68
CA ALA A 28 1.20 2.75 -19.99
C ALA A 28 1.50 4.12 -20.60
N ARG A 29 0.55 5.07 -20.54
CA ARG A 29 0.77 6.45 -21.01
C ARG A 29 1.82 7.18 -20.18
N TRP A 30 1.81 6.99 -18.87
CA TRP A 30 2.78 7.61 -17.95
C TRP A 30 4.20 7.09 -18.20
N LEU A 31 4.36 5.77 -18.43
CA LEU A 31 5.63 5.16 -18.80
C LEU A 31 6.12 5.65 -20.17
N ALA A 32 5.24 5.68 -21.18
CA ALA A 32 5.58 6.17 -22.52
C ALA A 32 6.02 7.65 -22.55
N ALA A 33 5.57 8.46 -21.58
CA ALA A 33 6.00 9.84 -21.41
C ALA A 33 7.37 9.98 -20.72
N GLY A 34 8.03 8.89 -20.35
CA GLY A 34 9.34 8.90 -19.68
C GLY A 34 9.31 9.33 -18.22
N TYR A 35 8.12 9.41 -17.60
CA TYR A 35 7.98 9.88 -16.22
C TYR A 35 8.54 8.92 -15.17
N ALA A 36 8.89 7.68 -15.54
CA ALA A 36 9.53 6.70 -14.67
C ALA A 36 10.96 7.06 -14.29
N GLY A 37 11.65 7.91 -15.05
CA GLY A 37 13.09 8.11 -14.91
C GLY A 37 13.82 6.76 -14.96
N ASP A 38 14.66 6.49 -13.96
CA ASP A 38 15.44 5.25 -13.87
C ASP A 38 14.69 4.06 -13.26
N MET A 39 13.40 4.20 -12.93
CA MET A 39 12.58 3.15 -12.30
C MET A 39 12.15 2.06 -13.30
N THR A 40 13.11 1.43 -13.97
CA THR A 40 12.91 0.38 -14.99
C THR A 40 12.09 -0.82 -14.48
N TYR A 41 12.01 -1.02 -13.16
CA TYR A 41 11.16 -2.06 -12.57
C TYR A 41 9.67 -1.79 -12.81
N LEU A 42 9.25 -0.52 -12.95
CA LEU A 42 7.85 -0.18 -13.21
C LEU A 42 7.39 -0.69 -14.56
N GLU A 43 8.27 -0.65 -15.57
CA GLU A 43 8.00 -1.25 -16.89
C GLU A 43 7.89 -2.77 -16.80
N ARG A 44 8.87 -3.43 -16.15
CA ARG A 44 8.86 -4.88 -15.96
C ARG A 44 7.63 -5.38 -15.19
N GLN A 45 7.08 -4.55 -14.31
CA GLN A 45 5.94 -4.88 -13.47
C GLN A 45 4.60 -4.39 -14.04
N ALA A 46 4.59 -3.63 -15.14
CA ALA A 46 3.40 -2.90 -15.61
C ALA A 46 2.20 -3.81 -15.89
N GLU A 47 2.45 -4.97 -16.50
CA GLU A 47 1.41 -5.97 -16.77
C GLU A 47 0.74 -6.44 -15.47
N ARG A 48 1.53 -6.86 -14.48
CA ARG A 48 1.01 -7.31 -13.18
C ARG A 48 0.34 -6.20 -12.38
N ARG A 49 0.81 -4.95 -12.51
CA ARG A 49 0.16 -3.76 -11.91
C ARG A 49 -1.21 -3.49 -12.53
N ASN A 50 -1.35 -3.65 -13.85
CA ASN A 50 -2.62 -3.46 -14.56
C ASN A 50 -3.60 -4.63 -14.37
N TYR A 51 -3.08 -5.84 -14.14
CA TYR A 51 -3.84 -7.07 -13.96
C TYR A 51 -3.45 -7.77 -12.65
N PRO A 52 -3.88 -7.27 -11.47
CA PRO A 52 -3.46 -7.79 -10.17
C PRO A 52 -3.73 -9.28 -9.96
N ALA A 53 -4.78 -9.83 -10.59
CA ALA A 53 -5.08 -11.27 -10.56
C ALA A 53 -3.95 -12.15 -11.17
N ARG A 54 -3.02 -11.58 -11.95
CA ARG A 54 -1.85 -12.31 -12.48
C ARG A 54 -0.69 -12.40 -11.48
N ILE A 55 -0.75 -11.68 -10.36
CA ILE A 55 0.32 -11.65 -9.34
C ILE A 55 0.33 -12.96 -8.54
N LEU A 56 -0.86 -13.44 -8.19
CA LEU A 56 -1.09 -14.70 -7.50
C LEU A 56 -2.26 -15.40 -8.20
N PRO A 57 -2.00 -16.43 -9.04
CA PRO A 57 -3.07 -17.25 -9.59
C PRO A 57 -3.98 -17.77 -8.46
N ASP A 58 -5.27 -17.89 -8.76
CA ASP A 58 -6.35 -18.29 -7.84
C ASP A 58 -6.78 -17.27 -6.79
N ALA A 59 -5.98 -16.24 -6.50
CA ALA A 59 -6.43 -15.13 -5.67
C ALA A 59 -7.66 -14.44 -6.29
N ARG A 60 -8.65 -14.14 -5.46
CA ARG A 60 -9.91 -13.49 -5.86
C ARG A 60 -9.98 -12.06 -5.37
N VAL A 61 -9.38 -11.77 -4.23
CA VAL A 61 -9.47 -10.48 -3.56
C VAL A 61 -8.12 -10.04 -2.99
N ALA A 62 -8.02 -8.74 -2.73
CA ALA A 62 -6.98 -8.15 -1.90
C ALA A 62 -7.61 -7.73 -0.57
N ILE A 63 -7.07 -8.23 0.54
CA ILE A 63 -7.30 -7.64 1.86
C ILE A 63 -6.29 -6.51 2.00
N VAL A 64 -6.77 -5.27 2.02
CA VAL A 64 -5.92 -4.06 2.07
C VAL A 64 -5.99 -3.48 3.47
N THR A 65 -4.83 -3.14 4.03
CA THR A 65 -4.71 -2.58 5.39
C THR A 65 -4.00 -1.23 5.36
N LEU A 66 -4.34 -0.36 6.30
CA LEU A 66 -3.62 0.89 6.55
C LEU A 66 -2.93 0.84 7.91
N THR A 67 -1.75 1.45 8.01
CA THR A 67 -1.10 1.74 9.28
C THR A 67 -0.58 3.17 9.29
N ASN A 68 -1.02 3.97 10.25
CA ASN A 68 -0.66 5.37 10.38
C ASN A 68 0.77 5.49 10.96
N TYR A 69 1.59 6.34 10.33
CA TYR A 69 2.96 6.62 10.77
C TYR A 69 3.16 8.08 11.21
N PHE A 70 2.09 8.82 11.45
CA PHE A 70 2.18 10.23 11.81
C PHE A 70 2.80 10.39 13.19
N HIS A 71 3.94 11.07 13.26
CA HIS A 71 4.67 11.34 14.49
C HIS A 71 4.34 12.72 15.11
N GLY A 72 3.24 13.34 14.68
CA GLY A 72 2.88 14.69 15.08
C GLY A 72 3.61 15.77 14.29
N TYR A 73 3.31 17.03 14.64
CA TYR A 73 3.98 18.22 14.12
C TYR A 73 5.19 18.59 14.99
N THR A 74 6.00 17.59 15.35
CA THR A 74 7.12 17.75 16.28
C THR A 74 8.27 18.56 15.68
N ASP A 75 8.26 18.81 14.38
CA ASP A 75 9.22 19.66 13.69
C ASP A 75 8.50 20.64 12.74
N PRO A 76 8.37 21.94 13.07
CA PRO A 76 7.59 22.93 12.33
C PRO A 76 8.20 23.32 10.97
N GLY A 77 9.22 22.63 10.50
CA GLY A 77 9.95 23.07 9.31
C GLY A 77 11.06 24.03 9.69
N ARG A 78 12.01 24.18 8.76
CA ARG A 78 13.05 25.18 8.86
C ARG A 78 12.58 26.42 8.11
N LYS A 79 12.85 27.62 8.63
CA LYS A 79 12.60 28.83 7.85
C LYS A 79 13.67 28.97 6.75
N PRO A 80 13.33 29.52 5.57
CA PRO A 80 14.34 29.80 4.56
C PRO A 80 15.51 30.60 5.16
N GLY A 81 16.74 30.10 5.03
CA GLY A 81 17.97 30.78 5.47
C GLY A 81 18.60 30.31 6.79
N GLU A 82 17.99 29.40 7.54
CA GLU A 82 18.63 28.85 8.75
C GLU A 82 19.73 27.81 8.38
N SER A 83 20.80 27.62 9.18
CA SER A 83 21.90 26.61 9.04
C SER A 83 21.82 25.43 10.05
N GLY A 84 21.89 24.16 9.64
CA GLY A 84 21.43 23.00 10.44
C GLY A 84 21.09 21.75 9.59
N ASP A 85 20.77 20.64 10.27
CA ASP A 85 20.68 19.30 9.66
C ASP A 85 19.55 19.14 8.62
N ALA A 86 19.79 18.26 7.64
CA ALA A 86 18.78 17.88 6.66
C ALA A 86 17.63 17.11 7.31
N LYS A 87 16.42 17.26 6.76
CA LYS A 87 15.23 16.58 7.26
C LYS A 87 15.03 15.24 6.57
N VAL A 88 14.62 14.25 7.34
CA VAL A 88 14.20 12.93 6.86
C VAL A 88 12.67 12.86 6.88
N ALA A 89 12.06 12.24 5.87
CA ALA A 89 10.61 12.06 5.83
C ALA A 89 10.12 11.16 6.98
N GLN A 90 8.94 11.48 7.55
CA GLN A 90 8.43 10.81 8.77
C GLN A 90 8.30 9.28 8.64
N TYR A 91 8.01 8.77 7.43
CA TYR A 91 7.87 7.33 7.22
C TYR A 91 9.17 6.55 7.50
N ALA A 92 10.32 7.22 7.54
CA ALA A 92 11.64 6.63 7.78
C ALA A 92 12.19 6.92 9.19
N TRP A 93 11.36 7.42 10.12
CA TRP A 93 11.80 7.77 11.48
C TRP A 93 11.84 6.59 12.45
N SER A 94 11.17 5.49 12.10
CA SER A 94 11.06 4.30 12.95
C SER A 94 11.74 3.09 12.29
N THR A 95 11.71 1.94 12.97
CA THR A 95 12.11 0.66 12.39
C THR A 95 11.47 0.47 11.03
N ASP A 96 12.23 -0.04 10.06
CA ASP A 96 11.76 -0.28 8.70
C ASP A 96 10.38 -0.96 8.69
N TYR A 97 9.42 -0.23 8.12
CA TYR A 97 8.01 -0.62 8.11
C TYR A 97 7.80 -1.93 7.34
N HIS A 98 8.66 -2.28 6.38
CA HIS A 98 8.58 -3.57 5.68
C HIS A 98 8.67 -4.74 6.66
N SER A 99 9.60 -4.67 7.62
CA SER A 99 9.81 -5.73 8.61
C SER A 99 8.67 -5.80 9.62
N VAL A 100 8.15 -4.65 10.04
CA VAL A 100 7.07 -4.58 11.04
C VAL A 100 5.75 -5.02 10.42
N LEU A 101 5.37 -4.43 9.29
CA LEU A 101 4.10 -4.70 8.63
C LEU A 101 4.11 -6.05 7.92
N GLY A 102 5.24 -6.49 7.36
CA GLY A 102 5.37 -7.82 6.77
C GLY A 102 4.98 -8.92 7.76
N ARG A 103 5.54 -8.91 8.98
CA ARG A 103 5.17 -9.88 10.03
C ARG A 103 3.69 -9.84 10.39
N ARG A 104 3.11 -8.65 10.46
CA ARG A 104 1.69 -8.46 10.80
C ARG A 104 0.77 -8.93 9.65
N LEU A 105 1.19 -8.76 8.41
CA LEU A 105 0.49 -9.27 7.23
C LEU A 105 0.55 -10.80 7.16
N GLU A 106 1.68 -11.42 7.49
CA GLU A 106 1.77 -12.88 7.58
C GLU A 106 0.82 -13.44 8.66
N GLN A 107 0.74 -12.80 9.84
CA GLN A 107 -0.25 -13.17 10.85
C GLN A 107 -1.71 -13.04 10.36
N LEU A 108 -1.97 -12.05 9.49
CA LEU A 108 -3.28 -11.90 8.86
C LEU A 108 -3.53 -12.99 7.81
N ALA A 109 -2.51 -13.38 7.06
CA ALA A 109 -2.57 -14.49 6.11
C ALA A 109 -2.79 -15.84 6.81
N ASP A 110 -2.12 -16.09 7.94
CA ASP A 110 -2.37 -17.26 8.79
C ASP A 110 -3.84 -17.33 9.22
N ALA A 111 -4.42 -16.19 9.62
CA ALA A 111 -5.83 -16.13 9.96
C ALA A 111 -6.78 -16.38 8.76
N VAL A 112 -6.32 -16.16 7.52
CA VAL A 112 -7.06 -16.59 6.33
C VAL A 112 -7.03 -18.11 6.23
N HIS A 113 -5.86 -18.73 6.38
CA HIS A 113 -5.70 -20.18 6.33
C HIS A 113 -6.49 -20.92 7.44
N GLU A 114 -6.62 -20.32 8.62
CA GLU A 114 -7.44 -20.85 9.72
C GLU A 114 -8.92 -20.94 9.33
N ILE A 115 -9.43 -19.96 8.57
CA ILE A 115 -10.85 -19.90 8.17
C ILE A 115 -11.10 -20.70 6.90
N VAL A 116 -10.15 -20.65 5.96
CA VAL A 116 -10.23 -21.32 4.66
C VAL A 116 -8.98 -22.16 4.46
N PRO A 117 -8.97 -23.41 4.99
CA PRO A 117 -7.85 -24.32 4.78
C PRO A 117 -7.56 -24.52 3.29
N GLY A 118 -6.28 -24.39 2.90
CA GLY A 118 -5.85 -24.50 1.51
C GLY A 118 -6.00 -23.23 0.66
N ALA A 119 -6.44 -22.10 1.25
CA ALA A 119 -6.34 -20.81 0.59
C ALA A 119 -4.88 -20.50 0.24
N THR A 120 -4.66 -19.85 -0.90
CA THR A 120 -3.33 -19.37 -1.29
C THR A 120 -3.23 -17.90 -0.93
N THR A 121 -2.20 -17.51 -0.20
CA THR A 121 -2.00 -16.11 0.21
C THR A 121 -0.65 -15.58 -0.25
N ARG A 122 -0.57 -14.25 -0.46
CA ARG A 122 0.71 -13.56 -0.67
C ARG A 122 0.66 -12.13 -0.14
N CYS A 123 1.59 -11.82 0.75
CA CYS A 123 1.71 -10.53 1.40
C CYS A 123 2.58 -9.55 0.60
N TYR A 124 2.21 -8.27 0.63
CA TYR A 124 2.92 -7.16 0.02
C TYR A 124 2.82 -5.90 0.88
N VAL A 125 3.92 -5.15 0.93
CA VAL A 125 4.00 -3.81 1.51
C VAL A 125 5.11 -3.05 0.78
N ASP A 126 4.75 -2.06 -0.06
CA ASP A 126 5.61 -1.21 -0.92
C ASP A 126 6.46 -1.95 -1.99
N ALA A 127 6.91 -3.16 -1.67
CA ALA A 127 7.78 -3.98 -2.49
C ALA A 127 6.98 -4.99 -3.32
N GLY A 128 6.63 -4.63 -4.55
CA GLY A 128 6.03 -5.57 -5.49
C GLY A 128 5.26 -4.91 -6.63
N PRO A 129 4.65 -5.73 -7.52
CA PRO A 129 3.83 -5.22 -8.62
C PRO A 129 2.39 -4.89 -8.19
N VAL A 130 2.08 -4.83 -6.89
CA VAL A 130 0.71 -4.59 -6.42
C VAL A 130 0.38 -3.09 -6.54
N PRO A 131 -0.75 -2.69 -7.15
CA PRO A 131 -1.18 -1.30 -7.19
C PRO A 131 -1.88 -0.90 -5.89
N GLU A 132 -1.12 -0.87 -4.78
CA GLU A 132 -1.64 -0.76 -3.40
C GLU A 132 -2.59 0.42 -3.19
N ARG A 133 -2.22 1.61 -3.69
CA ARG A 133 -3.05 2.83 -3.60
C ARG A 133 -4.41 2.68 -4.30
N GLU A 134 -4.43 2.04 -5.47
CA GLU A 134 -5.66 1.82 -6.24
C GLU A 134 -6.56 0.80 -5.56
N LEU A 135 -5.98 -0.29 -5.08
CA LEU A 135 -6.69 -1.31 -4.31
C LEU A 135 -7.25 -0.72 -3.01
N ALA A 136 -6.49 0.13 -2.32
CA ALA A 136 -6.96 0.79 -1.10
C ALA A 136 -8.16 1.72 -1.36
N GLN A 137 -8.14 2.48 -2.46
CA GLN A 137 -9.30 3.29 -2.86
C GLN A 137 -10.52 2.40 -3.13
N ARG A 138 -10.36 1.33 -3.92
CA ARG A 138 -11.45 0.37 -4.23
C ARG A 138 -11.96 -0.37 -3.00
N ALA A 139 -11.10 -0.61 -2.04
CA ALA A 139 -11.43 -1.23 -0.76
C ALA A 139 -12.19 -0.28 0.19
N GLY A 140 -12.45 0.96 -0.22
CA GLY A 140 -13.17 1.98 0.55
C GLY A 140 -12.33 2.61 1.65
N LEU A 141 -11.00 2.54 1.55
CA LEU A 141 -10.10 3.04 2.60
C LEU A 141 -9.80 4.53 2.50
N GLY A 142 -10.09 5.15 1.36
CA GLY A 142 -9.88 6.57 1.12
C GLY A 142 -10.05 6.94 -0.35
N TRP A 143 -9.58 8.11 -0.73
CA TRP A 143 -9.49 8.55 -2.13
C TRP A 143 -8.06 8.96 -2.48
N ILE A 144 -7.69 8.88 -3.74
CA ILE A 144 -6.40 9.39 -4.22
C ILE A 144 -6.50 10.90 -4.45
N GLY A 145 -5.73 11.66 -3.68
CA GLY A 145 -5.63 13.11 -3.82
C GLY A 145 -4.84 13.54 -5.05
N LYS A 146 -4.91 14.84 -5.39
CA LYS A 146 -4.10 15.43 -6.48
C LYS A 146 -2.58 15.30 -6.23
N ASN A 147 -2.18 15.14 -4.98
CA ASN A 147 -0.81 14.84 -4.56
C ASN A 147 -0.43 13.35 -4.71
N THR A 148 -1.29 12.54 -5.34
CA THR A 148 -1.11 11.09 -5.60
C THR A 148 -1.17 10.18 -4.38
N MET A 149 -1.41 10.73 -3.18
CA MET A 149 -1.52 9.96 -1.94
C MET A 149 -2.95 9.48 -1.71
N LEU A 150 -3.09 8.31 -1.09
CA LEU A 150 -4.35 7.89 -0.48
C LEU A 150 -4.62 8.77 0.73
N ILE A 151 -5.84 9.31 0.82
CA ILE A 151 -6.29 10.13 1.93
C ILE A 151 -7.52 9.46 2.55
N ARG A 152 -7.40 9.14 3.83
CA ARG A 152 -8.51 8.65 4.66
C ARG A 152 -8.98 9.79 5.58
N PRO A 153 -10.29 10.12 5.67
CA PRO A 153 -10.75 11.25 6.47
C PRO A 153 -10.26 11.23 7.92
N GLU A 154 -10.24 10.06 8.55
CA GLU A 154 -9.97 9.92 9.98
C GLU A 154 -8.48 9.94 10.34
N ILE A 155 -7.59 9.56 9.41
CA ILE A 155 -6.14 9.39 9.67
C ILE A 155 -5.22 10.12 8.69
N GLY A 156 -5.78 10.82 7.70
CA GLY A 156 -5.03 11.57 6.70
C GLY A 156 -4.30 10.69 5.67
N SER A 157 -3.14 11.16 5.20
CA SER A 157 -2.30 10.50 4.19
C SER A 157 -1.01 9.88 4.73
N PHE A 158 -0.77 9.97 6.05
CA PHE A 158 0.39 9.39 6.72
C PHE A 158 0.18 7.90 6.95
N THR A 159 -0.02 7.15 5.87
CA THR A 159 -0.40 5.74 5.95
C THR A 159 0.49 4.86 5.10
N PHE A 160 1.05 3.83 5.70
CA PHE A 160 1.52 2.66 4.97
C PHE A 160 0.32 1.85 4.49
N ILE A 161 0.45 1.22 3.34
CA ILE A 161 -0.57 0.33 2.77
C ILE A 161 0.02 -1.07 2.74
N GLY A 162 -0.68 -2.03 3.35
CA GLY A 162 -0.36 -3.45 3.27
C GLY A 162 -1.42 -4.19 2.47
N VAL A 163 -1.02 -5.26 1.79
CA VAL A 163 -1.93 -6.09 1.00
C VAL A 163 -1.67 -7.57 1.25
N VAL A 164 -2.73 -8.33 1.52
CA VAL A 164 -2.74 -9.80 1.42
C VAL A 164 -3.61 -10.17 0.23
N LEU A 165 -3.01 -10.72 -0.82
CA LEU A 165 -3.76 -11.35 -1.91
C LEU A 165 -4.24 -12.72 -1.45
N THR A 166 -5.50 -13.06 -1.70
CA THR A 166 -6.10 -14.35 -1.34
C THR A 166 -7.30 -14.71 -2.20
#